data_AF-A0A0M0BVS1-F1
#
_entry.id   AF-A0A0M0BVS1-F1
#
_cell.length_a   1.000
_cell.length_b   1.000
_cell.length_c   1.000
_cell.angle_alpha   90.00
_cell.angle_beta   90.00
_cell.angle_gamma   90.00
#
_symmetry.space_group_name_H-M   'P 1'
#
loop_
_entity.id
_entity.type
_entity.pdbx_description
1 polymer ?
#
loop_
_entity_poly.entity_id
_entity_poly.type
_entity_poly.pdbx_seq_one_letter_code
_entity_poly.pdbx_strand_id
1 'polypeptide(L)'
;MIKPETITKKQAKRLVELLEREARCEVMARLGRFDNLEYADYAMKQIEFKNRIRKMLFGTSEIIQLAEMWGMAKRGKQKRKRNR
;
A
#
# COMPACT_ATOMS: atom_id res chain seq x y z
N MET A 1 -6.68 -15.45 5.68
CA MET A 1 -5.88 -14.40 6.35
C MET A 1 -4.43 -14.87 6.34
N ILE A 2 -3.49 -14.09 5.80
CA ILE A 2 -2.08 -14.52 5.72
C ILE A 2 -1.53 -14.60 7.14
N LYS A 3 -1.04 -15.78 7.53
CA LYS A 3 -0.26 -15.99 8.75
C LYS A 3 1.23 -15.93 8.38
N PRO A 4 2.13 -15.54 9.29
CA PRO A 4 3.58 -15.57 9.02
C PRO A 4 4.04 -16.94 8.46
N GLU A 5 3.45 -18.01 8.98
CA GLU A 5 3.66 -19.41 8.58
C GLU A 5 3.32 -19.72 7.11
N THR A 6 2.47 -18.90 6.48
CA THR A 6 1.99 -19.11 5.10
C THR A 6 2.82 -18.35 4.06
N ILE A 7 3.79 -17.54 4.49
CA ILE A 7 4.66 -16.77 3.58
C ILE A 7 5.82 -17.63 3.14
N THR A 8 5.96 -17.84 1.82
CA THR A 8 7.10 -18.57 1.27
C THR A 8 8.40 -17.78 1.43
N LYS A 9 9.55 -18.46 1.51
CA LYS A 9 10.87 -17.82 1.57
C LYS A 9 11.11 -16.80 0.43
N LYS A 10 10.60 -17.11 -0.77
CA LYS A 10 10.66 -16.20 -1.94
C LYS A 10 9.81 -14.94 -1.73
N GLN A 11 8.60 -15.08 -1.21
CA GLN A 11 7.75 -13.94 -0.86
C GLN A 11 8.37 -13.09 0.26
N ALA A 12 8.95 -13.72 1.29
CA ALA A 12 9.62 -13.01 2.37
C ALA A 12 10.79 -12.16 1.86
N LYS A 13 11.67 -12.74 1.02
CA LYS A 13 12.77 -11.98 0.40
C LYS A 13 12.24 -10.79 -0.41
N ARG A 14 11.19 -11.01 -1.19
CA ARG A 14 10.59 -9.95 -2.03
C ARG A 14 9.91 -8.86 -1.20
N LEU A 15 9.31 -9.21 -0.06
CA LEU A 15 8.74 -8.24 0.89
C LEU A 15 9.83 -7.37 1.51
N VAL A 16 10.95 -7.97 1.92
CA VAL A 16 12.11 -7.21 2.44
C VAL A 16 12.64 -6.24 1.40
N GLU A 17 12.82 -6.67 0.14
CA GLU A 17 13.22 -5.79 -0.96
C GLU A 17 12.25 -4.61 -1.18
N LEU A 18 10.94 -4.86 -1.07
CA LEU A 18 9.93 -3.82 -1.23
C LEU A 18 9.91 -2.83 -0.05
N LEU A 19 10.06 -3.33 1.18
CA LEU A 19 10.16 -2.50 2.38
C LEU A 19 11.40 -1.61 2.34
N GLU A 20 12.54 -2.14 1.92
CA GLU A 20 13.76 -1.34 1.76
C GLU A 20 13.58 -0.22 0.72
N ARG A 21 12.96 -0.51 -0.42
CA ARG A 21 12.68 0.51 -1.45
C ARG A 21 11.71 1.58 -0.97
N GLU A 22 10.67 1.18 -0.25
CA GLU A 22 9.70 2.10 0.34
C GLU A 22 10.38 3.04 1.36
N ALA A 23 11.21 2.49 2.25
CA ALA A 23 11.97 3.28 3.21
C ALA A 23 12.96 4.24 2.52
N ARG A 24 13.64 3.81 1.46
CA ARG A 24 14.52 4.70 0.67
C ARG A 24 13.74 5.86 0.06
N CYS A 25 12.54 5.63 -0.48
CA CYS A 25 11.69 6.70 -0.99
C CYS A 25 11.30 7.69 0.12
N GLU A 26 10.97 7.20 1.31
CA GLU A 26 10.66 8.06 2.45
C GLU A 26 11.85 8.89 2.92
N VAL A 27 13.03 8.28 2.99
CA VAL A 27 14.28 8.97 3.34
C VAL A 27 14.57 10.07 2.32
N MET A 28 14.45 9.78 1.02
CA MET A 28 14.60 10.80 -0.02
C MET A 28 13.58 11.92 0.18
N ALA A 29 12.28 11.59 0.27
CA ALA A 29 11.23 12.59 0.41
C ALA A 29 11.42 13.52 1.64
N ARG A 30 12.05 13.02 2.72
CA ARG A 30 12.30 13.77 3.96
C ARG A 30 13.63 14.53 3.98
N LEU A 31 14.70 13.98 3.39
CA LEU A 31 16.05 14.56 3.45
C LEU A 31 16.39 15.40 2.22
N GLY A 32 15.77 15.13 1.07
CA GLY A 32 16.06 15.86 -0.13
C GLY A 32 15.53 17.29 -0.04
N ARG A 33 16.38 18.25 -0.37
CA ARG A 33 15.97 19.60 -0.73
C ARG A 33 15.36 19.54 -2.13
N PHE A 34 14.18 18.95 -2.23
CA PHE A 34 13.55 18.70 -3.52
C PHE A 34 12.70 19.90 -3.94
N ASP A 35 12.87 20.30 -5.19
CA ASP A 35 11.87 21.08 -5.90
C ASP A 35 10.58 20.25 -5.96
N ASN A 36 9.42 20.88 -5.81
CA ASN A 36 8.12 20.22 -5.57
C ASN A 36 7.78 19.05 -6.53
N LEU A 37 8.32 19.03 -7.76
CA LEU A 37 8.12 17.97 -8.74
C LEU A 37 8.80 16.64 -8.37
N GLU A 38 10.04 16.67 -7.88
CA GLU A 38 10.76 15.44 -7.50
C GLU A 38 10.13 14.80 -6.26
N TYR A 39 9.64 15.63 -5.33
CA TYR A 39 8.90 15.17 -4.16
C TYR A 39 7.65 14.37 -4.54
N ALA A 40 6.88 14.85 -5.54
CA ALA A 40 5.69 14.16 -6.02
C ALA A 40 6.03 12.76 -6.58
N ASP A 41 7.15 12.62 -7.31
CA ASP A 41 7.60 11.33 -7.84
C ASP A 41 7.99 10.33 -6.74
N TYR A 42 8.69 10.78 -5.70
CA TYR A 42 9.03 9.92 -4.57
C TYR A 42 7.80 9.50 -3.77
N ALA A 43 6.86 10.42 -3.54
CA ALA A 43 5.60 10.12 -2.86
C ALA A 43 4.76 9.10 -3.66
N MET A 44 4.66 9.26 -4.98
CA MET A 44 3.96 8.30 -5.85
C MET A 44 4.61 6.90 -5.81
N LYS A 45 5.94 6.82 -5.91
CA LYS A 45 6.67 5.55 -5.80
C LYS A 45 6.49 4.90 -4.43
N GLN A 46 6.48 5.68 -3.36
CA GLN A 46 6.21 5.17 -2.01
C GLN A 46 4.83 4.52 -1.92
N ILE A 47 3.80 5.18 -2.46
CA ILE A 47 2.43 4.63 -2.52
C ILE A 47 2.41 3.32 -3.33
N GLU A 48 3.12 3.27 -4.46
CA GLU A 48 3.22 2.07 -5.28
C GLU A 48 3.82 0.89 -4.51
N PHE A 49 4.93 1.10 -3.79
CA PHE A 49 5.54 0.05 -2.97
C PHE A 49 4.61 -0.40 -1.85
N LYS A 50 3.94 0.52 -1.15
CA LYS A 50 2.93 0.18 -0.13
C LYS A 50 1.81 -0.68 -0.71
N ASN A 51 1.32 -0.35 -1.90
CA ASN A 51 0.27 -1.12 -2.58
C ASN A 51 0.74 -2.54 -2.96
N ARG A 52 1.97 -2.67 -3.45
CA ARG A 52 2.57 -3.98 -3.75
C ARG A 52 2.73 -4.83 -2.48
N ILE A 53 3.21 -4.24 -1.39
CA ILE A 53 3.32 -4.91 -0.08
C ILE A 53 1.94 -5.39 0.38
N ARG A 54 0.92 -4.53 0.35
CA ARG A 54 -0.47 -4.91 0.72
C ARG A 54 -1.00 -6.05 -0.12
N LYS A 55 -0.84 -5.98 -1.45
CA LYS A 55 -1.29 -7.04 -2.36
C LYS A 55 -0.60 -8.38 -2.06
N MET A 56 0.69 -8.35 -1.72
CA MET A 56 1.43 -9.55 -1.33
C MET A 56 0.99 -10.11 0.03
N LEU A 57 0.72 -9.26 1.01
CA LEU A 57 0.36 -9.66 2.38
C LEU A 57 -1.12 -9.96 2.59
N PHE A 58 -2.00 -9.41 1.77
CA PHE A 58 -3.44 -9.45 2.02
C PHE A 58 -4.26 -9.82 0.78
N GLY A 59 -3.62 -9.99 -0.38
CA GLY A 59 -4.30 -10.29 -1.65
C GLY A 59 -4.94 -9.07 -2.32
N THR A 60 -4.96 -7.91 -1.67
CA THR A 60 -5.50 -6.65 -2.20
C THR A 60 -4.63 -5.46 -1.81
N SER A 61 -4.59 -4.42 -2.66
CA SER A 61 -3.99 -3.12 -2.35
C SER A 61 -5.01 -2.09 -1.85
N GLU A 62 -6.30 -2.39 -1.96
CA GLU A 62 -7.39 -1.46 -1.65
C GLU A 62 -7.59 -1.31 -0.14
N ILE A 63 -7.34 -0.12 0.40
CA ILE A 63 -7.45 0.16 1.84
C ILE A 63 -8.88 -0.09 2.35
N ILE A 64 -9.90 0.27 1.57
CA ILE A 64 -11.30 0.06 1.96
C ILE A 64 -11.62 -1.43 2.05
N GLN A 65 -11.13 -2.24 1.11
CA GLN A 65 -11.32 -3.69 1.15
C GLN A 65 -10.58 -4.30 2.36
N LEU A 66 -9.40 -3.81 2.71
CA LEU A 66 -8.70 -4.23 3.92
C LEU A 66 -9.48 -3.87 5.19
N ALA A 67 -10.02 -2.65 5.27
CA ALA A 67 -10.83 -2.22 6.40
C ALA A 67 -12.10 -3.08 6.57
N GLU A 68 -12.72 -3.50 5.47
CA GLU A 68 -13.84 -4.46 5.49
C GLU A 68 -13.42 -5.84 5.97
N MET A 69 -12.30 -6.36 5.44
CA MET A 69 -11.74 -7.66 5.85
C MET A 69 -11.38 -7.70 7.34
N TRP A 70 -10.96 -6.58 7.91
CA TRP A 70 -10.64 -6.44 9.34
C TRP A 70 -11.85 -6.05 10.20
N GLY A 71 -13.03 -5.89 9.60
CA GLY A 71 -14.24 -5.48 10.33
C GLY A 71 -14.21 -4.03 10.85
N MET A 72 -13.26 -3.22 10.39
CA MET A 72 -13.11 -1.81 10.78
C MET A 72 -14.08 -0.88 10.04
N ALA A 73 -14.56 -1.30 8.87
CA ALA A 73 -15.55 -0.56 8.09
C ALA A 73 -16.60 -1.52 7.51
N LYS A 74 -17.85 -1.07 7.43
CA LYS A 74 -18.87 -1.71 6.59
C LYS A 74 -19.09 -0.82 5.38
N ARG A 75 -19.02 -1.37 4.17
CA ARG A 75 -19.39 -0.64 2.95
C ARG A 75 -20.83 -0.17 3.12
N GLY A 76 -21.04 1.11 3.41
CA GLY A 76 -22.36 1.70 3.34
C GLY A 76 -22.87 1.44 1.93
N LYS A 77 -24.10 0.91 1.80
CA LYS A 77 -24.77 0.81 0.49
C LYS A 77 -24.85 2.22 -0.06
N GLN A 78 -23.91 2.59 -0.93
CA GLN A 78 -23.90 3.89 -1.58
C GLN A 78 -25.15 3.89 -2.46
N LYS A 79 -26.23 4.49 -1.97
CA LYS A 79 -27.45 4.69 -2.76
C LYS A 79 -27.01 5.53 -3.96
N ARG A 80 -26.82 4.89 -5.11
CA ARG A 80 -26.67 5.60 -6.39
C ARG A 80 -27.89 6.52 -6.48
N LYS A 81 -27.67 7.83 -6.39
CA LYS A 81 -28.69 8.81 -6.79
C LYS A 81 -28.97 8.51 -8.26
N ARG A 82 -30.11 7.86 -8.51
CA ARG A 82 -30.69 7.72 -9.84
C ARG A 82 -31.10 9.14 -10.21
N ASN A 83 -30.27 9.84 -10.99
CA ASN A 83 -30.73 11.05 -11.64
C ASN A 83 -31.89 10.64 -12.55
N ARG A 84 -33.08 11.13 -12.22
CA ARG A 84 -34.24 11.15 -13.11
C ARG A 84 -34.27 12.51 -13.79
#